data_AF-A0A5C6FRJ1-F1
#
_entry.id   AF-A0A5C6FRJ1-F1
#
_cell.length_a   1.000
_cell.length_b   1.000
_cell.length_c   1.000
_cell.angle_alpha   90.00
_cell.angle_beta   90.00
_cell.angle_gamma   90.00
#
_symmetry.space_group_name_H-M   'P 1'
#
loop_
_entity.id
_entity.type
_entity.pdbx_description
1 polymer ?
#
loop_
_entity_poly.entity_id
_entity_poly.type
_entity_poly.pdbx_seq_one_letter_code
_entity_poly.pdbx_strand_id
1 'polypeptide(L)'
;MLHFIRQIRQRWDDWCGDREMELSIRRHLTEHGYFGTTAKLRSVRLIAVQRPGWQQIFRFEATARVNPESVQFRQTAADDPTDAEAIYHDLFGLVREDLRAKISDTRVFNDSGERAELFRRWSDGMIRLRGAHGLADG
;
A
#
# COMPACT_ATOMS: atom_id res chain seq x y z
N MET A 1 12.94 19.78 -21.02
CA MET A 1 13.90 18.95 -20.26
C MET A 1 13.44 18.62 -18.83
N LEU A 2 12.91 19.58 -18.07
CA LEU A 2 12.41 19.35 -16.69
C LEU A 2 11.30 18.28 -16.58
N HIS A 3 10.43 18.15 -17.60
CA HIS A 3 9.30 17.21 -17.58
C HIS A 3 9.73 15.74 -17.65
N PHE A 4 10.79 15.45 -18.42
CA PHE A 4 11.32 14.08 -18.60
C PHE A 4 12.00 13.56 -17.33
N ILE A 5 12.75 14.43 -16.64
CA ILE A 5 13.38 14.13 -15.34
C ILE A 5 12.30 13.85 -14.28
N ARG A 6 11.20 14.61 -14.31
CA ARG A 6 10.05 14.40 -13.41
C ARG A 6 9.36 13.06 -13.65
N GLN A 7 9.19 12.67 -14.91
CA GLN A 7 8.60 11.37 -15.29
C GLN A 7 9.49 10.18 -14.89
N ILE A 8 10.80 10.29 -15.06
CA ILE A 8 11.74 9.24 -14.61
C ILE A 8 11.70 9.12 -13.09
N ARG A 9 11.70 10.24 -12.36
CA ARG A 9 11.59 10.24 -10.89
C ARG A 9 10.29 9.62 -10.41
N GLN A 10 9.16 9.96 -11.02
CA GLN A 10 7.86 9.33 -10.71
C GLN A 10 7.90 7.83 -10.95
N ARG A 11 8.46 7.39 -12.08
CA ARG A 11 8.56 5.96 -12.39
C ARG A 11 9.46 5.20 -11.41
N TRP A 12 10.48 5.85 -10.86
CA TRP A 12 11.31 5.29 -9.78
C TRP A 12 10.58 5.28 -8.43
N ASP A 13 9.83 6.33 -8.12
CA ASP A 13 9.04 6.43 -6.90
C ASP A 13 7.85 5.43 -6.86
N ASP A 14 7.33 5.07 -8.05
CA ASP A 14 6.24 4.10 -8.23
C ASP A 14 6.73 2.65 -8.40
N TRP A 15 8.05 2.42 -8.51
CA TRP A 15 8.58 1.09 -8.75
C TRP A 15 8.68 0.28 -7.45
N CYS A 16 7.92 -0.81 -7.37
CA CYS A 16 7.95 -1.78 -6.27
C CYS A 16 9.27 -2.56 -6.17
N GLY A 17 10.08 -2.62 -7.24
CA GLY A 17 11.35 -3.36 -7.31
C GLY A 17 11.20 -4.89 -7.30
N ASP A 18 10.20 -5.40 -6.59
CA ASP A 18 9.90 -6.81 -6.35
C ASP A 18 8.50 -7.19 -6.89
N ARG A 19 8.47 -8.18 -7.79
CA ARG A 19 7.24 -8.68 -8.41
C ARG A 19 6.39 -9.51 -7.44
N GLU A 20 7.00 -10.25 -6.52
CA GLU A 20 6.25 -11.06 -5.56
C GLU A 20 5.50 -10.16 -4.58
N MET A 21 6.15 -9.09 -4.10
CA MET A 21 5.51 -8.06 -3.29
C MET A 21 4.39 -7.34 -4.05
N GLU A 22 4.62 -6.96 -5.30
CA GLU A 22 3.55 -6.35 -6.09
C GLU A 22 2.34 -7.27 -6.21
N LEU A 23 2.56 -8.56 -6.50
CA LEU A 23 1.49 -9.55 -6.59
C LEU A 23 0.79 -9.78 -5.26
N SER A 24 1.51 -9.75 -4.13
CA SER A 24 0.91 -9.89 -2.80
C SER A 24 0.01 -8.69 -2.48
N ILE A 25 0.45 -7.46 -2.79
CA ILE A 25 -0.37 -6.25 -2.64
C ILE A 25 -1.63 -6.31 -3.51
N ARG A 26 -1.49 -6.68 -4.79
CA ARG A 26 -2.64 -6.78 -5.71
C ARG A 26 -3.62 -7.87 -5.29
N ARG A 27 -3.13 -9.00 -4.79
CA ARG A 27 -3.97 -10.07 -4.26
C ARG A 27 -4.74 -9.58 -3.03
N HIS A 28 -4.06 -8.93 -2.10
CA HIS A 28 -4.66 -8.37 -0.90
C HIS A 28 -5.76 -7.35 -1.23
N LEU A 29 -5.52 -6.43 -2.18
CA LEU A 29 -6.54 -5.49 -2.65
C LEU A 29 -7.78 -6.19 -3.21
N THR A 30 -7.58 -7.26 -3.99
CA THR A 30 -8.67 -8.08 -4.53
C THR A 30 -9.51 -8.73 -3.44
N GLU A 31 -8.84 -9.32 -2.44
CA GLU A 31 -9.50 -9.94 -1.28
C GLU A 31 -10.28 -8.93 -0.44
N HIS A 32 -9.90 -7.65 -0.47
CA HIS A 32 -10.51 -6.57 0.31
C HIS A 32 -11.49 -5.70 -0.50
N GLY A 33 -12.02 -6.24 -1.60
CA GLY A 33 -13.14 -5.63 -2.32
C GLY A 33 -12.75 -4.56 -3.34
N TYR A 34 -11.50 -4.56 -3.79
CA TYR A 34 -11.00 -3.69 -4.86
C TYR A 34 -10.59 -4.47 -6.10
N PHE A 35 -10.50 -3.81 -7.25
CA PHE A 35 -9.86 -4.40 -8.43
C PHE A 35 -8.33 -4.30 -8.31
N GLY A 36 -7.70 -5.27 -7.66
CA GLY A 36 -6.26 -5.24 -7.39
C GLY A 36 -5.37 -5.30 -8.65
N THR A 37 -5.82 -5.97 -9.72
CA THR A 37 -5.07 -6.08 -10.98
C THR A 37 -4.88 -4.73 -11.69
N THR A 38 -5.81 -3.80 -11.53
CA THR A 38 -5.78 -2.47 -12.18
C THR A 38 -5.39 -1.35 -11.22
N ALA A 39 -5.13 -1.67 -9.95
CA ALA A 39 -4.71 -0.71 -8.95
C ALA A 39 -3.38 -0.03 -9.34
N LYS A 40 -3.31 1.28 -9.12
CA LYS A 40 -2.10 2.08 -9.34
C LYS A 40 -1.34 2.17 -8.02
N LEU A 41 -0.22 1.45 -7.93
CA LEU A 41 0.66 1.50 -6.76
C LEU A 41 1.63 2.66 -6.90
N ARG A 42 1.93 3.32 -5.78
CA ARG A 42 2.84 4.46 -5.68
C ARG A 42 3.64 4.38 -4.40
N SER A 43 4.77 5.09 -4.36
CA SER A 43 5.56 5.31 -3.14
C SER A 43 5.95 4.02 -2.41
N VAL A 44 6.18 2.92 -3.15
CA VAL A 44 6.59 1.64 -2.55
C VAL A 44 8.02 1.78 -2.05
N ARG A 45 8.22 1.78 -0.72
CA ARG A 45 9.53 2.06 -0.13
C ARG A 45 9.76 1.27 1.13
N LEU A 46 10.98 0.74 1.28
CA LEU A 46 11.48 0.20 2.54
C LEU A 46 11.59 1.34 3.57
N ILE A 47 10.96 1.15 4.73
CA ILE A 47 10.88 2.15 5.79
C ILE A 47 11.35 1.66 7.16
N ALA A 48 11.42 0.34 7.37
CA ALA A 48 12.09 -0.22 8.53
C ALA A 48 12.72 -1.58 8.23
N VAL A 49 13.80 -1.91 8.93
CA VAL A 49 14.52 -3.19 8.77
C VAL A 49 15.09 -3.66 10.11
N GLN A 50 15.02 -4.96 10.38
CA GLN A 50 15.69 -5.60 11.51
C GLN A 50 17.04 -6.17 11.06
N ARG A 51 18.13 -5.97 11.79
CA ARG A 51 19.43 -6.62 11.49
C ARG A 51 19.34 -8.13 11.78
N PRO A 52 19.89 -9.01 10.91
CA PRO A 52 20.73 -8.73 9.74
C PRO A 52 20.00 -8.42 8.41
N GLY A 53 18.67 -8.29 8.39
CA GLY A 53 17.89 -7.84 7.22
C GLY A 53 16.67 -8.70 6.89
N TRP A 54 16.40 -9.74 7.68
CA TRP A 54 15.35 -10.74 7.41
C TRP A 54 13.93 -10.20 7.53
N GLN A 55 13.73 -9.22 8.42
CA GLN A 55 12.45 -8.57 8.59
C GLN A 55 12.50 -7.15 8.06
N GLN A 56 11.56 -6.85 7.18
CA GLN A 56 11.49 -5.59 6.45
C GLN A 56 10.06 -5.07 6.44
N ILE A 57 9.91 -3.76 6.51
CA ILE A 57 8.60 -3.10 6.39
C ILE A 57 8.68 -2.09 5.26
N PHE A 58 7.74 -2.21 4.33
CA PHE A 58 7.54 -1.30 3.22
C PHE A 58 6.26 -0.51 3.44
N ARG A 59 6.25 0.77 3.06
CA ARG A 59 5.01 1.51 2.82
C ARG A 59 4.69 1.51 1.34
N PHE A 60 3.42 1.69 1.04
CA PHE A 60 2.95 2.05 -0.29
C PHE A 60 1.68 2.90 -0.20
N GLU A 61 1.29 3.45 -1.33
CA GLU A 61 -0.02 4.05 -1.57
C GLU A 61 -0.64 3.37 -2.79
N ALA A 62 -1.96 3.26 -2.82
CA ALA A 62 -2.67 2.64 -3.93
C ALA A 62 -3.93 3.42 -4.27
N THR A 63 -4.10 3.81 -5.54
CA THR A 63 -5.40 4.22 -6.05
C THR A 63 -6.06 2.99 -6.65
N ALA A 64 -7.15 2.52 -6.05
CA ALA A 64 -7.83 1.28 -6.44
C ALA A 64 -9.32 1.50 -6.69
N ARG A 65 -9.84 0.88 -7.76
CA ARG A 65 -11.27 0.89 -8.06
C ARG A 65 -11.99 -0.06 -7.11
N VAL A 66 -13.10 0.38 -6.53
CA VAL A 66 -13.94 -0.45 -5.68
C VAL A 66 -14.68 -1.48 -6.55
N ASN A 67 -14.71 -2.74 -6.12
CA ASN A 67 -15.49 -3.78 -6.79
C ASN A 67 -16.98 -3.56 -6.47
N PRO A 68 -17.87 -3.38 -7.46
CA PRO A 68 -19.31 -3.20 -7.24
C PRO A 68 -20.00 -4.26 -6.38
N GLU A 69 -19.45 -5.48 -6.38
CA GLU A 69 -19.99 -6.60 -5.60
C GLU A 69 -19.55 -6.58 -4.14
N SER A 70 -18.59 -5.72 -3.77
CA SER A 70 -17.98 -5.69 -2.44
C SER A 70 -18.79 -4.89 -1.42
N VAL A 71 -18.52 -5.18 -0.15
CA VAL A 71 -19.09 -4.42 0.98
C VAL A 71 -18.67 -2.95 0.92
N GLN A 72 -17.45 -2.69 0.48
CA GLN A 72 -16.89 -1.35 0.30
C GLN A 72 -17.72 -0.53 -0.69
N PHE A 73 -18.20 -1.15 -1.77
CA PHE A 73 -19.07 -0.46 -2.72
C PHE A 73 -20.41 -0.09 -2.10
N ARG A 74 -21.06 -1.01 -1.37
CA ARG A 74 -22.36 -0.74 -0.72
C ARG A 74 -22.28 0.35 0.35
N GLN A 75 -21.13 0.52 0.99
CA GLN A 75 -20.91 1.60 1.95
C GLN A 75 -20.74 2.97 1.27
N THR A 76 -20.36 2.99 0.00
CA THR A 76 -19.96 4.22 -0.71
C THR A 76 -20.98 4.62 -1.79
N ALA A 77 -21.71 3.66 -2.36
CA ALA A 77 -22.73 3.89 -3.36
C ALA A 77 -24.00 4.46 -2.73
N ALA A 78 -24.55 5.51 -3.34
CA ALA A 78 -25.88 6.02 -3.03
C ALA A 78 -26.98 5.02 -3.43
N ASP A 79 -28.21 5.25 -2.97
CA ASP A 79 -29.34 4.29 -2.98
C ASP A 79 -29.75 3.70 -4.36
N ASP A 80 -29.22 4.19 -5.49
CA ASP A 80 -29.50 3.67 -6.83
C ASP A 80 -28.25 3.03 -7.50
N PRO A 81 -28.14 1.70 -7.54
CA PRO A 81 -26.97 0.99 -8.07
C PRO A 81 -26.92 0.92 -9.61
N THR A 82 -27.96 1.40 -10.30
CA THR A 82 -28.14 1.13 -11.74
C THR A 82 -27.41 2.13 -12.65
N ASP A 83 -26.96 3.27 -12.11
CA ASP A 83 -26.23 4.32 -12.83
C ASP A 83 -25.00 4.82 -12.03
N ALA A 84 -24.42 3.94 -11.21
CA ALA A 84 -23.32 4.31 -10.32
C ALA A 84 -21.99 4.43 -11.10
N GLU A 85 -21.40 5.63 -11.10
CA GLU A 85 -20.06 5.87 -11.63
C GLU A 85 -19.00 5.00 -10.93
N ALA A 86 -17.88 4.75 -11.62
CA ALA A 86 -16.79 3.99 -11.04
C ALA A 86 -16.18 4.71 -9.83
N ILE A 87 -16.30 4.11 -8.65
CA ILE A 87 -15.76 4.63 -7.39
C ILE A 87 -14.29 4.20 -7.24
N TYR A 88 -13.43 5.13 -6.87
CA TYR A 88 -12.00 4.91 -6.59
C TYR A 88 -11.66 5.37 -5.18
N HIS A 89 -10.87 4.57 -4.46
CA HIS A 89 -10.31 4.95 -3.18
C HIS A 89 -8.79 5.13 -3.30
N ASP A 90 -8.28 6.15 -2.61
CA ASP A 90 -6.87 6.29 -2.32
C ASP A 90 -6.58 5.62 -0.97
N LEU A 91 -5.69 4.63 -1.00
CA LEU A 91 -5.41 3.72 0.11
C LEU A 91 -3.98 3.89 0.59
N PHE A 92 -3.81 3.76 1.89
CA PHE A 92 -2.52 3.77 2.58
C PHE A 92 -2.12 2.34 2.92
N GLY A 93 -0.96 1.89 2.47
CA GLY A 93 -0.54 0.50 2.59
C GLY A 93 0.73 0.28 3.40
N LEU A 94 0.82 -0.90 4.02
CA LEU A 94 2.05 -1.46 4.60
C LEU A 94 2.22 -2.92 4.16
N VAL A 95 3.47 -3.30 3.91
CA VAL A 95 3.87 -4.71 3.76
C VAL A 95 4.94 -4.99 4.80
N ARG A 96 4.79 -6.07 5.57
CA ARG A 96 5.84 -6.63 6.41
C ARG A 96 6.27 -7.97 5.85
N GLU A 97 7.54 -8.07 5.52
CA GLU A 97 8.15 -9.30 5.02
C GLU A 97 9.03 -9.92 6.09
N ASP A 98 8.90 -11.24 6.25
CA ASP A 98 9.87 -12.09 6.94
C ASP A 98 10.41 -13.09 5.90
N LEU A 99 11.61 -12.80 5.40
CA LEU A 99 12.25 -13.59 4.35
C LEU A 99 12.68 -14.97 4.84
N ARG A 100 12.89 -15.16 6.15
CA ARG A 100 13.27 -16.45 6.73
C ARG A 100 12.07 -17.39 6.77
N ALA A 101 10.91 -16.85 7.12
CA ALA A 101 9.65 -17.59 7.17
C ALA A 101 8.90 -17.60 5.83
N LYS A 102 9.34 -16.81 4.84
CA LYS A 102 8.63 -16.55 3.57
C LYS A 102 7.21 -16.04 3.79
N ILE A 103 7.05 -15.15 4.77
CA ILE A 103 5.77 -14.53 5.13
C ILE A 103 5.77 -13.10 4.62
N SER A 104 4.67 -12.72 3.95
CA SER A 104 4.40 -11.34 3.54
C SER A 104 3.02 -10.93 4.06
N ASP A 105 2.98 -10.08 5.06
CA ASP A 105 1.76 -9.54 5.68
C ASP A 105 1.49 -8.16 5.06
N THR A 106 0.46 -8.08 4.22
CA THR A 106 0.03 -6.82 3.60
C THR A 106 -1.20 -6.29 4.31
N ARG A 107 -1.25 -4.97 4.53
CA ARG A 107 -2.41 -4.26 5.07
C ARG A 107 -2.66 -2.98 4.30
N VAL A 108 -3.93 -2.63 4.10
CA VAL A 108 -4.38 -1.38 3.49
C VAL A 108 -5.40 -0.68 4.38
N PHE A 109 -5.36 0.65 4.37
CA PHE A 109 -6.16 1.52 5.22
C PHE A 109 -6.74 2.65 4.39
N ASN A 110 -7.95 3.10 4.74
CA ASN A 110 -8.53 4.33 4.19
C ASN A 110 -7.99 5.57 4.91
N ASP A 111 -7.54 5.39 6.16
CA ASP A 111 -6.97 6.45 6.98
C ASP A 111 -5.46 6.30 7.14
N SER A 112 -4.76 7.43 7.10
CA SER A 112 -3.30 7.48 7.23
C SER A 112 -2.82 7.27 8.67
N GLY A 113 -3.64 7.59 9.67
CA GLY A 113 -3.37 7.40 11.08
C GLY A 113 -3.37 5.93 11.49
N GLU A 114 -4.34 5.15 11.00
CA GLU A 114 -4.38 3.69 11.19
C GLU A 114 -3.10 3.02 10.67
N ARG A 115 -2.62 3.45 9.49
CA ARG A 115 -1.34 3.01 8.94
C ARG A 115 -0.18 3.36 9.87
N ALA A 116 -0.12 4.59 10.37
CA ALA A 116 0.94 5.03 11.26
C ALA A 116 0.96 4.23 12.58
N GLU A 117 -0.21 3.96 13.16
CA GLU A 117 -0.33 3.13 14.36
C GLU A 117 0.19 1.69 14.13
N LEU A 118 -0.23 1.04 13.03
CA LEU A 118 0.27 -0.28 12.72
C LEU A 118 1.78 -0.27 12.48
N PHE A 119 2.30 0.74 11.76
CA PHE A 119 3.73 0.89 11.55
C PHE A 119 4.49 1.00 12.88
N ARG A 120 4.00 1.78 13.86
CA ARG A 120 4.64 1.88 15.17
C ARG A 120 4.75 0.52 15.85
N ARG A 121 3.69 -0.29 15.80
CA ARG A 121 3.68 -1.66 16.37
C ARG A 121 4.61 -2.61 15.63
N TRP A 122 4.57 -2.60 14.29
CA TRP A 122 5.40 -3.50 13.49
C TRP A 122 6.88 -3.15 13.52
N SER A 123 7.21 -1.86 13.60
CA SER A 123 8.59 -1.37 13.60
C SER A 123 9.25 -1.33 14.98
N ASP A 124 8.60 -1.86 16.01
CA ASP A 124 9.18 -1.92 17.35
C ASP A 124 10.48 -2.74 17.34
N GLY A 125 11.54 -2.18 17.94
CA GLY A 125 12.89 -2.76 17.89
C GLY A 125 13.58 -2.81 16.51
N MET A 126 12.99 -2.23 15.46
CA MET A 126 13.58 -2.17 14.12
C MET A 126 14.31 -0.85 13.85
N ILE A 127 15.27 -0.88 12.92
CA ILE A 127 15.92 0.34 12.42
C ILE A 127 14.95 1.03 11.46
N ARG A 128 14.51 2.24 11.82
CA ARG A 128 13.66 3.08 10.97
C ARG A 128 14.51 3.84 9.96
N LEU A 129 14.09 3.82 8.71
CA LEU A 129 14.76 4.49 7.60
C LEU A 129 14.12 5.85 7.33
N ARG A 130 14.80 6.71 6.56
CA ARG A 130 14.33 8.07 6.22
C ARG A 130 12.93 8.10 5.60
N GLY A 131 12.55 7.04 4.88
CA GLY A 131 11.22 6.90 4.31
C GLY A 131 10.09 6.74 5.34
N ALA A 132 10.39 6.51 6.62
CA ALA A 132 9.39 6.42 7.70
C ALA A 132 8.89 7.79 8.19
N HIS A 133 9.43 8.89 7.68
CA HIS A 133 9.02 10.24 8.10
C HIS A 133 7.52 10.46 7.83
N GLY A 134 6.81 11.00 8.82
CA GLY A 134 5.35 11.14 8.82
C GLY A 134 4.57 9.90 9.28
N LEU A 135 5.24 8.77 9.56
CA LEU A 135 4.62 7.57 10.17
C LEU A 135 5.05 7.35 11.63
N ALA A 136 6.15 7.97 12.06
CA ALA A 136 6.73 7.80 13.39
C ALA A 136 6.37 8.91 14.39
N ASP A 137 5.95 10.09 13.89
CA ASP A 137 5.80 11.33 14.68
C ASP A 137 4.32 11.71 14.91
N GLY A 138 3.39 10.78 14.71
CA GLY A 138 1.94 10.96 14.91
C GLY A 138 1.44 10.36 16.23
#